data_AF-Q2RI57-F1
#
_entry.id   AF-Q2RI57-F1
#
_cell.length_a   1.000
_cell.length_b   1.000
_cell.length_c   1.000
_cell.angle_alpha   90.00
_cell.angle_beta   90.00
_cell.angle_gamma   90.00
#
_symmetry.space_group_name_H-M   'P 1'
#
loop_
_entity.id
_entity.type
_entity.pdbx_description
1 polymer ?
#
loop_
_entity_poly.entity_id
_entity_poly.type
_entity_poly.pdbx_seq_one_letter_code
_entity_poly.pdbx_strand_id
1 'polypeptide(L)'
;MIPTKVMEADTMPRKINLLIAFLLAVTLALAAGGVAEAKNLNVDFTIGYNVFGYTTPEDTTKSVNCKMDVAPFIENDRAYVPVRYLAYGLGVAEKDVNWDEASQTVALSMDGTTLELQVGSKTLYVNGKPQEMDVAPLMRDDRVFLPARFVAETFGYEVGYDDGPDKIVGIYLPQK
;
A
#
# COMPACT_ATOMS: atom_id res chain seq x y z
N MET A 1 -45.98 -76.29 -27.79
CA MET A 1 -46.93 -75.69 -26.82
C MET A 1 -46.30 -74.39 -26.36
N ILE A 2 -46.88 -73.23 -26.71
CA ILE A 2 -46.50 -71.91 -26.16
C ILE A 2 -47.68 -71.50 -25.26
N PRO A 3 -47.47 -70.86 -24.10
CA PRO A 3 -47.33 -69.40 -24.05
C PRO A 3 -46.07 -68.98 -23.25
N THR A 4 -45.33 -67.91 -23.57
CA THR A 4 -45.67 -66.51 -23.94
C THR A 4 -45.80 -65.62 -22.69
N LYS A 5 -44.76 -64.78 -22.51
CA LYS A 5 -44.77 -63.36 -22.05
C LYS A 5 -45.16 -63.14 -20.57
N VAL A 6 -44.49 -62.28 -19.79
CA VAL A 6 -44.20 -60.86 -20.05
C VAL A 6 -42.88 -60.44 -19.40
N MET A 7 -42.14 -59.62 -20.14
CA MET A 7 -40.96 -58.86 -19.73
C MET A 7 -41.38 -57.63 -18.92
N GLU A 8 -40.73 -57.34 -17.81
CA GLU A 8 -40.64 -55.97 -17.28
C GLU A 8 -39.17 -55.60 -17.05
N ALA A 9 -38.72 -54.68 -17.89
CA ALA A 9 -37.74 -53.61 -17.69
C ALA A 9 -36.42 -53.91 -16.96
N ASP A 10 -35.40 -54.07 -17.81
CA ASP A 10 -34.07 -53.47 -17.67
C ASP A 10 -34.16 -51.98 -17.25
N THR A 11 -33.43 -51.56 -16.20
CA THR A 11 -32.30 -50.62 -16.35
C THR A 11 -31.64 -50.24 -15.01
N MET A 12 -30.37 -50.62 -14.94
CA MET A 12 -29.24 -49.92 -14.32
C MET A 12 -28.86 -50.11 -12.84
N PRO A 13 -27.54 -50.13 -12.56
CA PRO A 13 -26.95 -50.67 -11.34
C PRO A 13 -27.09 -49.73 -10.13
N ARG A 14 -27.48 -50.32 -8.99
CA ARG A 14 -27.47 -49.67 -7.68
C ARG A 14 -26.04 -49.31 -7.29
N LYS A 15 -25.71 -48.02 -7.39
CA LYS A 15 -24.50 -47.42 -6.84
C LYS A 15 -24.45 -47.72 -5.32
N ILE A 16 -23.37 -48.38 -4.91
CA ILE A 16 -23.08 -48.73 -3.52
C ILE A 16 -22.79 -47.44 -2.74
N ASN A 17 -23.50 -47.26 -1.62
CA ASN A 17 -23.27 -46.23 -0.62
C ASN A 17 -21.87 -46.34 -0.02
N LEU A 18 -21.14 -45.22 0.07
CA LEU A 18 -20.14 -45.02 1.09
C LEU A 18 -20.57 -43.84 1.96
N LEU A 19 -20.82 -44.13 3.25
CA LEU A 19 -20.90 -43.15 4.33
C LEU A 19 -19.60 -42.30 4.30
N ILE A 20 -19.64 -40.99 4.55
CA ILE A 20 -19.60 -40.40 5.89
C ILE A 20 -20.41 -39.10 5.90
N ALA A 21 -21.37 -39.04 6.82
CA ALA A 21 -22.05 -37.83 7.22
C ALA A 21 -21.10 -36.98 8.08
N PHE A 22 -20.87 -35.72 7.69
CA PHE A 22 -20.49 -34.66 8.62
C PHE A 22 -21.44 -33.48 8.38
N LEU A 23 -22.57 -33.53 9.10
CA LEU A 23 -23.43 -32.38 9.31
C LEU A 23 -22.94 -31.71 10.60
N LEU A 24 -22.29 -30.55 10.48
CA LEU A 24 -22.37 -29.53 11.51
C LEU A 24 -22.50 -28.17 10.82
N ALA A 25 -23.58 -27.49 11.17
CA ALA A 25 -24.02 -26.20 10.67
C ALA A 25 -23.15 -25.03 11.18
N VAL A 26 -23.52 -23.82 10.72
CA VAL A 26 -23.20 -22.50 11.33
C VAL A 26 -21.80 -22.00 10.91
N THR A 27 -21.60 -20.89 10.18
CA THR A 27 -22.34 -19.64 10.01
C THR A 27 -21.84 -18.92 8.74
N LEU A 28 -22.75 -18.21 8.07
CA LEU A 28 -22.44 -17.13 7.13
C LEU A 28 -21.66 -16.04 7.88
N ALA A 29 -20.34 -15.94 7.66
CA ALA A 29 -19.55 -14.83 8.17
C ALA A 29 -19.71 -13.62 7.24
N LEU A 30 -20.80 -12.87 7.43
CA LEU A 30 -20.80 -11.44 7.15
C LEU A 30 -19.99 -10.77 8.27
N ALA A 31 -18.66 -10.83 8.17
CA ALA A 31 -17.79 -9.98 8.97
C ALA A 31 -17.44 -8.78 8.09
N ALA A 32 -18.24 -7.71 8.22
CA ALA A 32 -17.75 -6.36 8.03
C ALA A 32 -16.71 -6.10 9.14
N GLY A 33 -15.50 -6.55 8.89
CA GLY A 33 -14.30 -6.23 9.65
C GLY A 33 -13.23 -6.05 8.60
N GLY A 34 -12.91 -4.78 8.31
CA GLY A 34 -11.96 -4.42 7.26
C GLY A 34 -10.72 -5.29 7.37
N VAL A 35 -10.32 -5.88 6.25
CA VAL A 35 -8.93 -6.28 6.09
C VAL A 35 -8.15 -4.99 6.33
N ALA A 36 -7.49 -4.91 7.49
CA ALA A 36 -6.53 -3.84 7.73
C ALA A 36 -5.55 -3.91 6.55
N GLU A 37 -5.55 -2.85 5.74
CA GLU A 37 -4.63 -2.68 4.64
C GLU A 37 -3.22 -2.83 5.24
N ALA A 38 -2.44 -3.78 4.73
CA ALA A 38 -1.15 -4.10 5.31
C ALA A 38 -0.25 -2.86 5.24
N LYS A 39 0.03 -2.24 6.39
CA LYS A 39 1.05 -1.21 6.48
C LYS A 39 2.38 -1.86 6.10
N ASN A 40 2.98 -1.42 4.99
CA ASN A 40 4.31 -1.86 4.58
C ASN A 40 5.26 -1.58 5.75
N LEU A 41 5.83 -2.63 6.34
CA LEU A 41 6.48 -2.51 7.64
C LEU A 41 7.75 -1.64 7.56
N ASN A 42 8.42 -1.68 6.40
CA ASN A 42 9.55 -0.83 6.05
C ASN A 42 9.52 -0.53 4.54
N VAL A 43 9.86 0.70 4.17
CA VAL A 43 10.03 1.16 2.78
C VAL A 43 11.36 1.88 2.65
N ASP A 44 12.19 1.41 1.73
CA ASP A 44 13.53 1.95 1.49
C ASP A 44 13.60 2.60 0.12
N PHE A 45 13.85 3.90 0.10
CA PHE A 45 14.14 4.65 -1.12
C PHE A 45 15.65 4.78 -1.30
N THR A 46 16.18 4.20 -2.38
CA THR A 46 17.60 4.33 -2.72
C THR A 46 17.82 5.61 -3.55
N ILE A 47 18.54 6.57 -2.98
CA ILE A 47 18.77 7.89 -3.59
C ILE A 47 19.57 7.75 -4.89
N GLY A 48 19.08 8.40 -5.95
CA GLY A 48 19.68 8.36 -7.28
C GLY A 48 19.29 7.14 -8.13
N TYR A 49 18.48 6.21 -7.60
CA TYR A 49 18.02 5.03 -8.33
C TYR A 49 16.50 5.02 -8.49
N ASN A 50 16.05 4.53 -9.65
CA ASN A 50 14.64 4.37 -9.99
C ASN A 50 14.03 3.08 -9.39
N VAL A 51 14.38 2.77 -8.14
CA VAL A 51 13.89 1.59 -7.43
C VAL A 51 13.68 1.91 -5.95
N PHE A 52 12.61 1.39 -5.38
CA PHE A 52 12.41 1.36 -3.94
C PHE A 52 12.11 -0.07 -3.51
N GLY A 53 12.53 -0.43 -2.31
CA GLY A 53 12.24 -1.70 -1.67
C GLY A 53 11.16 -1.54 -0.62
N TYR A 54 10.37 -2.57 -0.38
CA TYR A 54 9.55 -2.66 0.82
C TYR A 54 9.52 -4.08 1.35
N THR A 55 9.30 -4.22 2.65
CA THR A 55 9.11 -5.52 3.31
C THR A 55 7.67 -5.66 3.77
N THR A 56 7.15 -6.88 3.74
CA THR A 56 5.79 -7.14 4.24
C THR A 56 5.82 -7.55 5.71
N PRO A 57 4.71 -7.38 6.45
CA PRO A 57 4.61 -7.87 7.83
C PRO A 57 4.83 -9.39 7.95
N GLU A 58 4.56 -10.15 6.89
CA GLU A 58 4.72 -11.61 6.86
C GLU A 58 6.17 -12.05 6.72
N ASP A 59 7.02 -11.25 6.05
CA ASP A 59 8.44 -11.54 5.85
C ASP A 59 9.28 -10.24 5.77
N THR A 60 9.88 -9.88 6.91
CA THR A 60 10.75 -8.71 7.03
C THR A 60 12.15 -8.94 6.46
N THR A 61 12.48 -10.17 6.08
CA THR A 61 13.82 -10.54 5.58
C THR A 61 13.90 -10.45 4.05
N LYS A 62 12.74 -10.37 3.39
CA LYS A 62 12.64 -10.33 1.93
C LYS A 62 12.09 -8.98 1.46
N SER A 63 12.97 -8.21 0.84
CA SER A 63 12.58 -6.98 0.16
C SER A 63 11.93 -7.27 -1.20
N VAL A 64 10.80 -6.63 -1.46
CA VAL A 64 10.15 -6.57 -2.77
C VAL A 64 10.58 -5.27 -3.44
N ASN A 65 11.22 -5.37 -4.60
CA ASN A 65 11.69 -4.21 -5.36
C ASN A 65 10.62 -3.72 -6.34
N CYS A 66 10.33 -2.42 -6.29
CA CYS A 66 9.41 -1.73 -7.17
C CYS A 66 10.14 -0.67 -8.00
N LYS A 67 9.80 -0.58 -9.29
CA LYS A 67 10.39 0.41 -10.20
C LYS A 67 9.69 1.76 -10.08
N MET A 68 10.50 2.81 -10.14
CA MET A 68 10.04 4.19 -10.27
C MET A 68 10.34 4.73 -11.65
N ASP A 69 9.61 5.76 -12.09
CA ASP A 69 9.89 6.46 -13.34
C ASP A 69 10.93 7.58 -13.15
N VAL A 70 11.04 8.14 -11.94
CA VAL A 70 12.06 9.13 -11.56
C VAL A 70 12.69 8.80 -10.21
N ALA A 71 13.98 9.13 -10.04
CA ALA A 71 14.74 8.80 -8.85
C ALA A 71 14.46 9.81 -7.71
N PRO A 72 14.43 9.35 -6.45
CA PRO A 72 14.48 10.23 -5.30
C PRO A 72 15.87 10.85 -5.21
N PHE A 73 15.94 12.04 -4.63
CA PHE A 73 17.19 12.79 -4.52
C PHE A 73 17.28 13.52 -3.17
N ILE A 74 18.48 13.99 -2.85
CA ILE A 74 18.71 14.85 -1.69
C ILE A 74 19.01 16.26 -2.19
N GLU A 75 18.33 17.24 -1.60
CA GLU A 75 18.57 18.66 -1.84
C GLU A 75 18.30 19.43 -0.54
N ASN A 76 19.13 20.42 -0.21
CA ASN A 76 19.01 21.21 1.02
C ASN A 76 18.90 20.33 2.28
N ASP A 77 19.73 19.27 2.35
CA ASP A 77 19.73 18.27 3.43
C ASP A 77 18.38 17.56 3.67
N ARG A 78 17.53 17.51 2.64
CA ARG A 78 16.22 16.86 2.69
C ARG A 78 16.08 15.87 1.55
N ALA A 79 15.50 14.71 1.87
CA ALA A 79 15.15 13.70 0.89
C ALA A 79 13.83 14.04 0.21
N TYR A 80 13.87 14.06 -1.11
CA TYR A 80 12.73 14.29 -1.99
C TYR A 80 12.37 13.00 -2.68
N VAL A 81 11.11 12.58 -2.51
CA VAL A 81 10.58 11.35 -3.10
C VAL A 81 9.37 11.68 -3.96
N PRO A 82 9.19 11.05 -5.13
CA PRO A 82 8.04 11.33 -5.99
C PRO A 82 6.74 10.95 -5.29
N VAL A 83 5.72 11.82 -5.37
CA VAL A 83 4.44 11.71 -4.62
C VAL A 83 3.86 10.29 -4.66
N ARG A 84 3.74 9.72 -5.87
CA ARG A 84 3.10 8.42 -6.08
C ARG A 84 3.77 7.31 -5.27
N TYR A 85 5.09 7.22 -5.35
CA TYR A 85 5.83 6.13 -4.71
C TYR A 85 5.93 6.32 -3.21
N LEU A 86 6.07 7.58 -2.75
CA LEU A 86 6.02 7.89 -1.32
C LEU A 86 4.66 7.50 -0.75
N ALA A 87 3.57 7.95 -1.37
CA ALA A 87 2.21 7.66 -0.91
C ALA A 87 1.93 6.15 -0.88
N TYR A 88 2.24 5.42 -1.96
CA TYR A 88 2.00 3.98 -2.03
C TYR A 88 2.90 3.19 -1.07
N GLY A 89 4.16 3.60 -0.93
CA GLY A 89 5.06 3.03 0.07
C GLY A 89 4.46 3.15 1.47
N LEU A 90 3.91 4.30 1.81
CA LEU A 90 3.26 4.56 3.10
C LEU A 90 1.90 3.86 3.26
N GLY A 91 1.36 3.21 2.23
CA GLY A 91 0.05 2.56 2.27
C GLY A 91 -1.12 3.51 2.03
N VAL A 92 -0.89 4.70 1.48
CA VAL A 92 -1.97 5.58 1.01
C VAL A 92 -2.60 4.94 -0.23
N ALA A 93 -3.90 4.66 -0.16
CA ALA A 93 -4.62 4.10 -1.29
C ALA A 93 -4.63 5.07 -2.48
N GLU A 94 -4.58 4.55 -3.71
CA GLU A 94 -4.50 5.35 -4.94
C GLU A 94 -5.61 6.41 -5.04
N LYS A 95 -6.83 6.07 -4.63
CA LYS A 95 -7.97 6.99 -4.60
C LYS A 95 -7.80 8.18 -3.66
N ASP A 96 -6.89 8.07 -2.70
CA ASP A 96 -6.62 9.06 -1.66
C ASP A 96 -5.35 9.88 -1.94
N VAL A 97 -4.79 9.74 -3.15
CA VAL A 97 -3.71 10.58 -3.69
C VAL A 97 -4.32 11.51 -4.74
N ASN A 98 -4.47 12.78 -4.39
CA ASN A 98 -5.05 13.79 -5.28
C ASN A 98 -4.04 14.87 -5.66
N TRP A 99 -4.04 15.26 -6.93
CA TRP A 99 -3.29 16.39 -7.44
C TRP A 99 -4.25 17.43 -8.01
N ASP A 100 -4.19 18.65 -7.49
CA ASP A 100 -4.86 19.81 -8.06
C ASP A 100 -3.86 20.62 -8.89
N GLU A 101 -4.01 20.56 -10.21
CA GLU A 101 -3.14 21.27 -11.16
C GLU A 101 -3.31 22.79 -11.11
N ALA A 102 -4.50 23.30 -10.78
CA ALA A 102 -4.74 24.75 -10.76
C ALA A 102 -4.02 25.41 -9.58
N SER A 103 -4.06 24.78 -8.41
CA SER A 103 -3.40 25.27 -7.21
C SER A 103 -1.98 24.71 -7.02
N GLN A 104 -1.58 23.73 -7.82
CA GLN A 104 -0.34 22.98 -7.67
C GLN A 104 -0.22 22.30 -6.29
N THR A 105 -1.32 21.69 -5.84
CA THR A 105 -1.45 21.10 -4.50
C THR A 105 -1.61 19.59 -4.55
N VAL A 106 -0.80 18.90 -3.74
CA VAL A 106 -0.96 17.48 -3.46
C VAL A 106 -1.79 17.32 -2.19
N ALA A 107 -2.84 16.51 -2.24
CA ALA A 107 -3.59 16.07 -1.07
C ALA A 107 -3.44 14.56 -0.89
N LEU A 108 -3.03 14.12 0.30
CA LEU A 108 -2.88 12.71 0.68
C LEU A 108 -3.77 12.41 1.88
N SER A 109 -4.54 11.31 1.85
CA SER A 109 -5.38 10.92 2.98
C SER A 109 -5.19 9.47 3.39
N MET A 110 -4.98 9.21 4.68
CA MET A 110 -4.85 7.86 5.24
C MET A 110 -5.22 7.88 6.72
N ASP A 111 -5.92 6.84 7.19
CA ASP A 111 -6.29 6.65 8.60
C ASP A 111 -6.94 7.89 9.27
N GLY A 112 -7.76 8.64 8.52
CA GLY A 112 -8.44 9.85 9.02
C GLY A 112 -7.53 11.09 9.14
N THR A 113 -6.32 11.03 8.60
CA THR A 113 -5.39 12.15 8.50
C THR A 113 -5.27 12.60 7.06
N THR A 114 -5.47 13.89 6.80
CA THR A 114 -5.30 14.52 5.49
C THR A 114 -4.14 15.50 5.53
N LEU A 115 -3.25 15.39 4.55
CA LEU A 115 -2.11 16.28 4.32
C LEU A 115 -2.36 17.06 3.04
N GLU A 116 -2.13 18.36 3.06
CA GLU A 116 -2.11 19.20 1.85
C GLU A 116 -0.77 19.92 1.76
N LEU A 117 -0.08 19.75 0.63
CA LEU A 117 1.21 20.35 0.35
C LEU A 117 1.17 21.04 -1.02
N GLN A 118 1.44 22.34 -1.03
CA GLN A 118 1.51 23.11 -2.27
C GLN A 118 2.96 23.23 -2.75
N VAL A 119 3.19 23.03 -4.05
CA VAL A 119 4.50 23.24 -4.69
C VAL A 119 4.99 24.66 -4.43
N GLY A 120 6.23 24.79 -3.93
CA GLY A 120 6.85 26.07 -3.60
C GLY A 120 6.43 26.67 -2.25
N SER A 121 5.44 26.10 -1.55
CA SER A 121 5.06 26.52 -0.20
C SER A 121 5.73 25.68 0.87
N LYS A 122 6.19 26.33 1.94
CA LYS A 122 6.74 25.65 3.12
C LYS A 122 5.68 25.29 4.16
N THR A 123 4.44 25.68 3.93
CA THR A 123 3.34 25.34 4.84
C THR A 123 2.72 24.01 4.39
N LEU A 124 2.79 23.01 5.26
CA LEU A 124 2.02 21.76 5.20
C LEU A 124 0.73 21.96 6.00
N TYR A 125 -0.42 21.53 5.48
CA TYR A 125 -1.64 21.48 6.28
C TYR A 125 -1.94 20.05 6.70
N VAL A 126 -2.16 19.83 8.00
CA VAL A 126 -2.56 18.55 8.59
C VAL A 126 -3.96 18.70 9.13
N ASN A 127 -4.93 18.02 8.52
CA ASN A 127 -6.36 18.16 8.84
C ASN A 127 -6.80 19.64 8.86
N GLY A 128 -6.35 20.41 7.87
CA GLY A 128 -6.62 21.85 7.73
C GLY A 128 -5.86 22.77 8.69
N LYS A 129 -4.99 22.24 9.57
CA LYS A 129 -4.16 23.03 10.47
C LYS A 129 -2.76 23.22 9.88
N PRO A 130 -2.23 24.45 9.83
CA PRO A 130 -0.91 24.69 9.25
C PRO A 130 0.22 24.17 10.16
N GLN A 131 1.25 23.64 9.52
CA GLN A 131 2.52 23.20 10.09
C GLN A 131 3.65 23.68 9.16
N GLU A 132 4.65 24.34 9.72
CA GLU A 132 5.79 24.83 8.95
C GLU A 132 6.79 23.71 8.64
N MET A 133 7.28 23.70 7.40
CA MET A 133 8.39 22.88 6.93
C MET A 133 9.61 23.76 6.67
N ASP A 134 10.81 23.19 6.72
CA ASP A 134 12.03 23.93 6.37
C ASP A 134 12.28 24.01 4.86
N VAL A 135 11.67 23.11 4.10
CA VAL A 135 11.72 23.04 2.64
C VAL A 135 10.32 22.88 2.05
N ALA A 136 10.16 23.29 0.78
CA ALA A 136 8.89 23.18 0.06
C ALA A 136 8.89 21.92 -0.83
N PRO A 137 7.70 21.36 -1.14
CA PRO A 137 7.54 20.48 -2.29
C PRO A 137 7.98 21.19 -3.58
N LEU A 138 8.46 20.42 -4.53
CA LEU A 138 8.94 20.94 -5.80
C LEU A 138 8.46 20.09 -6.96
N MET A 139 8.46 20.68 -8.15
CA MET A 139 8.25 19.97 -9.41
C MET A 139 9.59 19.85 -10.15
N ARG A 140 9.90 18.65 -10.65
CA ARG A 140 11.08 18.35 -11.47
C ARG A 140 10.73 17.23 -12.46
N ASP A 141 11.15 17.36 -13.71
CA ASP A 141 10.88 16.37 -14.77
C ASP A 141 9.40 15.94 -14.85
N ASP A 142 8.48 16.91 -14.79
CA ASP A 142 7.02 16.72 -14.79
C ASP A 142 6.51 15.78 -13.68
N ARG A 143 7.23 15.76 -12.54
CA ARG A 143 6.87 15.01 -11.34
C ARG A 143 6.93 15.92 -10.13
N VAL A 144 5.97 15.74 -9.23
CA VAL A 144 5.97 16.41 -7.92
C VAL A 144 6.73 15.54 -6.94
N PHE A 145 7.62 16.18 -6.18
CA PHE A 145 8.41 15.57 -5.13
C PHE A 145 8.05 16.18 -3.79
N LEU A 146 7.89 15.32 -2.78
CA LEU A 146 7.60 15.75 -1.42
C LEU A 146 8.81 15.53 -0.51
N PRO A 147 9.03 16.40 0.48
CA PRO A 147 9.95 16.14 1.58
C PRO A 147 9.50 14.89 2.36
N ALA A 148 10.21 13.77 2.18
CA ALA A 148 9.75 12.46 2.63
C ALA A 148 9.46 12.40 4.13
N ARG A 149 10.33 13.05 4.93
CA ARG A 149 10.23 13.10 6.39
C ARG A 149 8.92 13.74 6.87
N PHE A 150 8.58 14.92 6.36
CA PHE A 150 7.37 15.63 6.80
C PHE A 150 6.10 14.85 6.50
N VAL A 151 6.03 14.20 5.33
CA VAL A 151 4.87 13.37 4.96
C VAL A 151 4.80 12.11 5.83
N ALA A 152 5.91 11.37 5.93
CA ALA A 152 5.97 10.11 6.66
C ALA A 152 5.71 10.28 8.17
N GLU A 153 6.38 11.23 8.81
CA GLU A 153 6.23 11.49 10.26
C GLU A 153 4.83 11.99 10.61
N THR A 154 4.18 12.76 9.72
CA THR A 154 2.78 13.18 9.92
C THR A 154 1.81 11.99 9.89
N PHE A 155 2.11 10.96 9.09
CA PHE A 155 1.36 9.70 9.10
C PHE A 155 1.79 8.72 10.22
N GLY A 156 2.72 9.13 11.09
CA GLY A 156 3.15 8.34 12.26
C GLY A 156 4.26 7.33 11.98
N TYR A 157 4.96 7.45 10.85
CA TYR A 157 6.17 6.68 10.56
C TYR A 157 7.40 7.39 11.11
N GLU A 158 8.50 6.67 11.24
CA GLU A 158 9.83 7.24 11.45
C GLU A 158 10.63 7.22 10.15
N VAL A 159 11.55 8.19 10.01
CA VAL A 159 12.44 8.27 8.85
C VAL A 159 13.91 8.20 9.29
N GLY A 160 14.57 7.13 8.86
CA GLY A 160 15.98 6.88 9.00
C GLY A 160 16.76 7.23 7.73
N TYR A 161 18.05 7.47 7.91
CA TYR A 161 18.98 7.71 6.81
C TYR A 161 20.20 6.82 6.98
N ASP A 162 20.55 6.07 5.93
CA ASP A 162 21.80 5.34 5.82
C ASP A 162 22.68 6.04 4.78
N ASP A 163 23.87 6.49 5.22
CA ASP A 163 24.87 7.16 4.37
C ASP A 163 25.96 6.18 3.89
N GLY A 164 25.61 4.91 3.73
CA GLY A 164 26.45 3.90 3.12
C GLY A 164 26.77 4.18 1.64
N PRO A 165 27.41 3.22 0.94
CA PRO A 165 27.75 3.35 -0.48
C PRO A 165 26.55 3.70 -1.36
N ASP A 166 25.40 3.11 -1.04
CA ASP A 166 24.10 3.52 -1.53
C ASP A 166 23.38 4.29 -0.42
N LYS A 167 23.00 5.53 -0.71
CA LYS A 167 22.28 6.38 0.23
C LYS A 167 20.83 5.93 0.31
N ILE A 168 20.36 5.57 1.50
CA ILE A 168 19.01 5.04 1.70
C ILE A 168 18.22 5.95 2.64
N VAL A 169 16.98 6.25 2.24
CA VAL A 169 15.98 6.86 3.10
C VAL A 169 14.98 5.77 3.45
N GLY A 170 15.09 5.27 4.67
CA GLY A 170 14.23 4.22 5.21
C GLY A 170 13.06 4.83 5.97
N ILE A 171 11.85 4.32 5.70
CA ILE A 171 10.62 4.72 6.37
C ILE A 171 10.02 3.48 7.03
N TYR A 172 9.80 3.54 8.34
CA TYR A 172 9.41 2.38 9.13
C TYR A 172 8.42 2.75 10.23
N LEU A 173 7.68 1.77 10.72
CA LEU A 173 6.82 1.98 11.88
C LEU A 173 7.67 2.04 13.17
N PRO A 174 7.39 3.00 14.07
CA PRO A 174 8.10 3.10 15.35
C PRO A 174 7.97 1.82 16.16
N GLN A 175 9.09 1.31 16.66
CA GLN A 175 9.13 0.14 17.55
C GLN A 175 8.81 0.60 18.98
N LYS A 176 7.76 0.05 19.59
CA LYS A 176 7.39 0.34 21.00
C LYS A 176 8.25 -0.40 22.00
#